data_AF-A0A5D8Z8R9-F1
#
_entry.id   AF-A0A5D8Z8R9-F1
#
_cell.length_a   1.000
_cell.length_b   1.000
_cell.length_c   1.000
_cell.angle_alpha   90.00
_cell.angle_beta   90.00
_cell.angle_gamma   90.00
#
_symmetry.space_group_name_H-M   'P 1'
#
loop_
_entity.id
_entity.type
_entity.pdbx_description
1 polymer ?
#
loop_
_entity_poly.entity_id
_entity_poly.type
_entity_poly.pdbx_seq_one_letter_code
_entity_poly.pdbx_strand_id
1 'polypeptide(L)'
;MDTAARSQWSNPVMWLVVGLPLVSMVFGIGLVVIADRDADDAIVDKVDRTGQMQVANLDADSRAKQLRLGAVMRFTGDAVQVIPVQGAFDRHAPLRLSLLHPAHSAADRVVIVQPDALGWHAASTVDARQEWNVRLEPMDAHWRISGRLPRGQHAVALQPAMQDPG
;
A
#
# COMPACT_ATOMS: atom_id res chain seq x y z
N MET A 1 15.46 -69.21 17.58
CA MET A 1 14.56 -68.99 16.42
C MET A 1 14.38 -67.50 16.33
N ASP A 2 15.32 -66.83 15.66
CA ASP A 2 15.48 -65.38 15.79
C ASP A 2 14.66 -64.67 14.72
N THR A 3 13.63 -63.95 15.17
CA THR A 3 12.77 -63.13 14.32
C THR A 3 13.49 -61.82 14.04
N ALA A 4 14.21 -61.76 12.93
CA ALA A 4 14.76 -60.50 12.42
C ALA A 4 13.60 -59.62 11.91
N ALA A 5 13.10 -58.75 12.79
CA ALA A 5 12.13 -57.71 12.45
C ALA A 5 12.73 -56.79 11.38
N ARG A 6 12.35 -56.98 10.12
CA ARG A 6 12.76 -56.08 9.04
C ARG A 6 12.23 -54.69 9.35
N SER A 7 13.14 -53.74 9.53
CA SER A 7 12.82 -52.34 9.76
C SER A 7 11.94 -51.82 8.63
N GLN A 8 10.66 -51.57 8.94
CA GLN A 8 9.64 -51.09 8.01
C GLN A 8 9.97 -49.68 7.46
N TRP A 9 11.00 -49.02 8.02
CA TRP A 9 11.46 -47.68 7.69
C TRP A 9 12.28 -47.57 6.39
N SER A 10 12.68 -48.69 5.79
CA SER A 10 13.47 -48.71 4.54
C SER A 10 12.64 -49.01 3.29
N ASN A 11 11.31 -48.94 3.37
CA ASN A 11 10.42 -49.26 2.25
C ASN A 11 9.98 -47.96 1.54
N PRO A 12 10.39 -47.72 0.28
CA PRO A 12 10.11 -46.46 -0.44
C PRO A 12 8.60 -46.19 -0.59
N VAL A 13 7.78 -47.26 -0.61
CA VAL A 13 6.32 -47.16 -0.67
C VAL A 13 5.74 -46.50 0.58
N MET A 14 6.32 -46.74 1.77
CA MET A 14 5.84 -46.13 3.02
C MET A 14 6.10 -44.62 3.06
N TRP A 15 7.25 -44.19 2.52
CA TRP A 15 7.55 -42.77 2.32
C TRP A 15 6.63 -42.10 1.31
N LEU A 16 6.13 -42.82 0.30
CA LEU A 16 5.12 -42.29 -0.61
C LEU A 16 3.78 -42.05 0.10
N VAL A 17 3.35 -43.02 0.92
CA VAL A 17 2.09 -42.95 1.68
C VAL A 17 2.10 -41.84 2.73
N VAL A 18 3.25 -41.59 3.37
CA VAL A 18 3.40 -40.54 4.40
C VAL A 18 3.80 -39.19 3.81
N GLY A 19 4.61 -39.18 2.75
CA GLY A 19 5.10 -37.97 2.10
C GLY A 19 4.00 -37.24 1.33
N LEU A 20 3.11 -37.96 0.65
CA LEU A 20 2.02 -37.37 -0.12
C LEU A 20 1.08 -36.47 0.73
N PRO A 21 0.56 -36.90 1.89
CA PRO A 21 -0.26 -36.04 2.74
C PRO A 21 0.54 -34.89 3.37
N LEU A 22 1.82 -35.10 3.72
CA LEU A 22 2.68 -34.03 4.24
C LEU A 22 2.89 -32.91 3.21
N VAL A 23 3.18 -33.28 1.95
CA VAL A 23 3.34 -32.31 0.86
C VAL A 23 2.04 -31.56 0.60
N SER A 24 0.89 -32.24 0.64
CA SER A 24 -0.43 -31.60 0.51
C SER A 24 -0.69 -30.57 1.63
N MET A 25 -0.29 -30.87 2.87
CA MET A 25 -0.45 -29.93 3.99
C MET A 25 0.45 -28.70 3.85
N VAL A 26 1.70 -28.88 3.43
CA VAL A 26 2.62 -27.77 3.16
C VAL A 26 2.13 -26.90 2.00
N PHE A 27 1.62 -27.52 0.92
CA PHE A 27 1.02 -26.80 -0.19
C PHE A 27 -0.24 -26.05 0.21
N GLY A 28 -1.12 -26.66 1.02
CA GLY A 28 -2.34 -26.01 1.53
C GLY A 28 -2.03 -24.78 2.38
N ILE A 29 -1.08 -24.90 3.31
CA ILE A 29 -0.63 -23.76 4.12
C ILE A 29 0.04 -22.70 3.24
N GLY A 30 0.86 -23.11 2.27
CA GLY A 30 1.46 -22.19 1.30
C GLY A 30 0.42 -21.43 0.48
N LEU A 31 -0.64 -22.12 0.02
CA LEU A 31 -1.73 -21.51 -0.73
C LEU A 31 -2.52 -20.53 0.14
N VAL A 32 -2.75 -20.84 1.42
CA VAL A 32 -3.41 -19.92 2.37
C VAL A 32 -2.54 -18.69 2.62
N VAL A 33 -1.22 -18.85 2.78
CA VAL A 33 -0.30 -17.72 3.00
C VAL A 33 -0.16 -16.85 1.74
N ILE A 34 -0.18 -17.45 0.55
CA ILE A 34 -0.18 -16.72 -0.72
C ILE A 34 -1.52 -16.03 -0.92
N ALA A 35 -2.64 -16.71 -0.68
CA ALA A 35 -3.97 -16.15 -0.77
C ALA A 35 -4.18 -15.03 0.25
N ASP A 36 -3.64 -15.10 1.47
CA ASP A 36 -3.73 -14.00 2.44
C ASP A 36 -2.95 -12.75 1.97
N ARG A 37 -1.88 -12.94 1.18
CA ARG A 37 -1.12 -11.84 0.57
C ARG A 37 -1.74 -11.31 -0.72
N ASP A 38 -2.48 -12.14 -1.47
CA ASP A 38 -3.17 -11.78 -2.72
C ASP A 38 -4.64 -11.34 -2.47
N ALA A 39 -5.25 -11.74 -1.35
CA ALA A 39 -6.63 -11.42 -0.97
C ALA A 39 -6.80 -9.98 -0.47
N ASP A 40 -5.70 -9.27 -0.20
CA ASP A 40 -5.75 -7.81 -0.03
C ASP A 40 -6.16 -7.09 -1.34
N ASP A 41 -6.13 -7.76 -2.50
CA ASP A 41 -6.57 -7.21 -3.79
C ASP A 41 -7.84 -7.87 -4.36
N ALA A 42 -8.50 -8.74 -3.57
CA ALA A 42 -9.74 -9.41 -3.96
C ALA A 42 -10.91 -9.06 -3.02
N ILE A 43 -11.51 -7.90 -3.29
CA ILE A 43 -12.92 -7.59 -2.95
C ILE A 43 -13.15 -7.18 -1.49
N VAL A 44 -12.91 -5.89 -1.18
CA VAL A 44 -13.85 -5.12 -0.33
C VAL A 44 -15.03 -4.71 -1.21
N ASP A 45 -15.82 -5.68 -1.64
CA ASP A 45 -17.18 -5.44 -2.12
C ASP A 45 -18.10 -6.46 -1.44
N LYS A 46 -18.28 -6.22 -0.15
CA LYS A 46 -19.46 -6.67 0.56
C LYS A 46 -20.18 -5.43 1.08
N VAL A 47 -20.79 -4.72 0.14
CA VAL A 47 -22.00 -3.95 0.40
C VAL A 47 -23.04 -4.91 1.00
N ASP A 48 -23.10 -4.93 2.32
CA ASP A 48 -24.39 -4.94 3.02
C ASP A 48 -24.17 -4.64 4.50
N ARG A 49 -24.72 -3.49 4.92
CA ARG A 49 -24.80 -2.98 6.29
C ARG A 49 -23.48 -2.55 6.91
N THR A 50 -23.12 -1.28 6.69
CA THR A 50 -22.89 -0.29 7.78
C THR A 50 -22.76 1.09 7.12
N GLY A 51 -23.88 1.75 6.85
CA GLY A 51 -23.97 3.10 6.27
C GLY A 51 -23.50 4.23 7.19
N GLN A 52 -22.47 4.01 8.00
CA GLN A 52 -21.91 5.01 8.92
C GLN A 52 -20.39 5.16 8.80
N MET A 53 -19.69 4.20 8.19
CA MET A 53 -18.23 4.26 7.99
C MET A 53 -17.82 4.67 6.56
N GLN A 54 -18.79 5.04 5.72
CA GLN A 54 -18.53 5.53 4.35
C GLN A 54 -18.59 7.06 4.25
N VAL A 55 -19.27 7.73 5.19
CA VAL A 55 -19.47 9.19 5.16
C VAL A 55 -18.16 9.94 5.43
N ALA A 56 -17.35 9.46 6.39
CA ALA A 56 -16.09 10.13 6.76
C ALA A 56 -15.03 10.13 5.64
N ASN A 57 -14.94 9.06 4.83
CA ASN A 57 -13.99 8.98 3.72
C ASN A 57 -14.49 9.74 2.47
N LEU A 58 -15.80 9.75 2.23
CA LEU A 58 -16.41 10.55 1.15
C LEU A 58 -16.26 12.06 1.41
N ASP A 59 -16.33 12.50 2.67
CA ASP A 59 -16.16 13.91 3.02
C ASP A 59 -14.76 14.43 2.70
N ALA A 60 -13.70 13.68 3.02
CA ALA A 60 -12.33 14.12 2.73
C ALA A 60 -12.02 14.17 1.23
N ASP A 61 -12.42 13.15 0.47
CA ASP A 61 -12.18 13.09 -0.98
C ASP A 61 -13.10 14.10 -1.72
N SER A 62 -14.34 14.31 -1.28
CA SER A 62 -15.23 15.33 -1.83
C SER A 62 -14.75 16.75 -1.51
N ARG A 63 -14.18 16.98 -0.32
CA ARG A 63 -13.57 18.27 0.04
C ARG A 63 -12.33 18.55 -0.80
N ALA A 64 -11.50 17.53 -1.08
CA ALA A 64 -10.38 17.66 -2.01
C ALA A 64 -10.85 18.07 -3.42
N LYS A 65 -11.99 17.52 -3.89
CA LYS A 65 -12.60 17.87 -5.19
C LYS A 65 -13.21 19.28 -5.18
N GLN A 66 -13.95 19.65 -4.13
CA GLN A 66 -14.52 21.00 -3.98
C GLN A 66 -13.44 22.07 -3.99
N LEU A 67 -12.31 21.79 -3.33
CA LEU A 67 -11.15 22.66 -3.27
C LEU A 67 -10.26 22.56 -4.52
N ARG A 68 -10.59 21.68 -5.49
CA ARG A 68 -9.81 21.39 -6.71
C ARG A 68 -8.32 21.17 -6.43
N LEU A 69 -8.05 20.40 -5.37
CA LEU A 69 -6.68 20.15 -4.91
C LEU A 69 -5.94 19.29 -5.93
N GLY A 70 -4.78 19.77 -6.36
CA GLY A 70 -3.84 19.04 -7.19
C GLY A 70 -2.43 19.47 -6.83
N ALA A 71 -1.56 18.50 -6.60
CA ALA A 71 -0.16 18.76 -6.29
C ALA A 71 0.75 17.85 -7.11
N VAL A 72 2.01 18.23 -7.24
CA VAL A 72 3.05 17.36 -7.80
C VAL A 72 4.06 17.12 -6.71
N MET A 73 4.20 15.86 -6.33
CA MET A 73 5.34 15.44 -5.52
C MET A 73 6.51 15.17 -6.46
N ARG A 74 7.67 15.69 -6.11
CA ARG A 74 8.96 15.32 -6.67
C ARG A 74 9.90 14.89 -5.55
N PHE A 75 10.86 14.05 -5.86
CA PHE A 75 11.92 13.73 -4.93
C PHE A 75 13.26 13.77 -5.64
N THR A 76 14.31 14.09 -4.90
CA THR A 76 15.67 14.32 -5.41
C THR A 76 16.64 13.79 -4.38
N GLY A 77 17.12 12.56 -4.58
CA GLY A 77 18.01 11.87 -3.65
C GLY A 77 17.38 11.71 -2.27
N ASP A 78 17.81 12.55 -1.34
CA ASP A 78 17.43 12.53 0.08
C ASP A 78 16.37 13.58 0.46
N ALA A 79 15.79 14.26 -0.53
CA ALA A 79 14.76 15.27 -0.30
C ALA A 79 13.48 14.95 -1.08
N VAL A 80 12.34 15.19 -0.45
CA VAL A 80 11.02 15.19 -1.09
C VAL A 80 10.49 16.62 -1.08
N GLN A 81 9.98 17.07 -2.23
CA GLN A 81 9.28 18.34 -2.38
C GLN A 81 7.89 18.10 -2.93
N VAL A 82 6.91 18.76 -2.35
CA VAL A 82 5.53 18.76 -2.83
C VAL A 82 5.20 20.16 -3.29
N ILE A 83 4.80 20.30 -4.55
CA ILE A 83 4.45 21.60 -5.14
C ILE A 83 2.96 21.61 -5.41
N PRO A 84 2.18 22.53 -4.81
CA PRO A 84 0.77 22.68 -5.13
C PRO A 84 0.64 23.20 -6.57
N VAL A 85 -0.15 22.51 -7.39
CA VAL A 85 -0.42 22.89 -8.79
C VAL A 85 -1.77 23.60 -8.88
N GLN A 86 -2.78 23.11 -8.16
CA GLN A 86 -4.14 23.65 -8.19
C GLN A 86 -4.82 23.51 -6.83
N GLY A 87 -5.74 24.43 -6.54
CA GLY A 87 -6.59 24.37 -5.35
C GLY A 87 -6.08 25.16 -4.15
N ALA A 88 -6.99 25.34 -3.19
CA ALA A 88 -6.75 26.13 -1.98
C ALA A 88 -6.16 25.24 -0.89
N PHE A 89 -4.85 25.03 -0.94
CA PHE A 89 -4.11 24.39 0.15
C PHE A 89 -3.80 25.40 1.26
N ASP A 90 -3.83 24.94 2.51
CA ASP A 90 -3.21 25.66 3.62
C ASP A 90 -1.69 25.49 3.55
N ARG A 91 -1.00 26.49 2.97
CA ARG A 91 0.45 26.49 2.75
C ARG A 91 1.25 26.73 4.03
N HIS A 92 0.61 26.97 5.16
CA HIS A 92 1.27 27.19 6.45
C HIS A 92 1.17 25.97 7.36
N ALA A 93 0.35 24.98 6.99
CA ALA A 93 0.19 23.74 7.74
C ALA A 93 1.18 22.66 7.26
N PRO A 94 1.76 21.87 8.18
CA PRO A 94 2.48 20.66 7.82
C PRO A 94 1.52 19.62 7.28
N LEU A 95 2.00 18.82 6.32
CA LEU A 95 1.22 17.73 5.73
C LEU A 95 1.88 16.39 6.02
N ARG A 96 1.06 15.34 6.06
CA ARG A 96 1.52 13.95 6.18
C ARG A 96 1.59 13.35 4.79
N LEU A 97 2.80 12.93 4.41
CA LEU A 97 3.10 12.21 3.19
C LEU A 97 3.31 10.73 3.53
N SER A 98 2.45 9.86 3.02
CA SER A 98 2.57 8.42 3.18
C SER A 98 2.98 7.79 1.85
N LEU A 99 4.12 7.12 1.83
CA LEU A 99 4.63 6.30 0.74
C LEU A 99 4.28 4.85 1.04
N LEU A 100 3.31 4.31 0.32
CA LEU A 100 2.79 2.97 0.51
C LEU A 100 3.37 2.05 -0.57
N HIS A 101 3.99 0.95 -0.18
CA HIS A 101 4.55 -0.02 -1.12
C HIS A 101 3.47 -1.03 -1.53
N PRO A 102 3.25 -1.29 -2.84
CA PRO A 102 2.12 -2.09 -3.30
C PRO A 102 2.12 -3.55 -2.83
N ALA A 103 3.31 -4.14 -2.63
CA ALA A 103 3.45 -5.56 -2.24
C ALA A 103 3.91 -5.79 -0.79
N HIS A 104 4.28 -4.72 -0.06
CA HIS A 104 4.93 -4.86 1.25
C HIS A 104 4.56 -3.70 2.17
N SER A 105 3.45 -3.81 2.91
CA SER A 105 3.02 -2.77 3.86
C SER A 105 4.05 -2.47 4.96
N ALA A 106 4.94 -3.43 5.26
CA ALA A 106 6.05 -3.21 6.21
C ALA A 106 7.11 -2.22 5.68
N ALA A 107 7.14 -1.95 4.38
CA ALA A 107 8.02 -0.97 3.75
C ALA A 107 7.36 0.43 3.66
N ASP A 108 6.13 0.58 4.15
CA ASP A 108 5.41 1.85 4.13
C ASP A 108 6.13 2.88 4.98
N ARG A 109 6.29 4.08 4.43
CA ARG A 109 6.96 5.20 5.09
C ARG A 109 6.02 6.37 5.23
N VAL A 110 5.97 6.93 6.43
CA VAL A 110 5.23 8.16 6.71
C VAL A 110 6.23 9.26 7.01
N VAL A 111 6.11 10.36 6.28
CA VAL A 111 7.00 11.52 6.34
C VAL A 111 6.14 12.76 6.56
N ILE A 112 6.51 13.60 7.52
CA ILE A 112 5.84 14.88 7.71
C ILE A 112 6.58 15.92 6.88
N VAL A 113 5.90 16.49 5.89
CA VAL A 113 6.44 17.56 5.05
C VAL A 113 6.09 18.91 5.67
N GLN A 114 7.12 19.75 5.82
CA GLN A 114 6.99 21.07 6.40
C GLN A 114 6.76 22.10 5.28
N PRO A 115 5.96 23.15 5.53
CA PRO A 115 5.74 24.21 4.56
C PRO A 115 7.05 24.93 4.22
N ASP A 116 7.24 25.23 2.94
CA ASP A 116 8.41 25.89 2.37
C ASP A 116 7.95 26.95 1.34
N ALA A 117 8.86 27.81 0.87
CA ALA A 117 8.55 28.96 0.01
C ALA A 117 7.76 28.60 -1.26
N LEU A 118 7.97 27.39 -1.80
CA LEU A 118 7.35 26.91 -3.04
C LEU A 118 6.29 25.81 -2.84
N GLY A 119 6.04 25.38 -1.60
CA GLY A 119 5.16 24.25 -1.31
C GLY A 119 5.50 23.59 0.02
N TRP A 120 5.87 22.32 0.00
CA TRP A 120 6.33 21.60 1.19
C TRP A 120 7.61 20.82 0.90
N HIS A 121 8.43 20.66 1.93
CA HIS A 121 9.71 19.97 1.86
C HIS A 121 9.91 19.04 3.06
N ALA A 122 10.55 17.89 2.83
CA ALA A 122 11.08 17.03 3.87
C ALA A 122 12.38 16.37 3.43
N ALA A 123 13.30 16.20 4.38
CA ALA A 123 14.45 15.32 4.21
C ALA A 123 13.98 13.86 4.35
N SER A 124 13.83 13.18 3.22
CA SER A 124 13.44 11.76 3.17
C SER A 124 14.00 11.12 1.91
N THR A 125 14.73 10.02 2.09
CA THR A 125 15.21 9.19 0.98
C THR A 125 14.08 8.29 0.48
N VAL A 126 13.72 8.44 -0.80
CA VAL A 126 12.74 7.60 -1.49
C VAL A 126 13.47 6.81 -2.58
N ASP A 127 13.29 5.48 -2.60
CA ASP A 127 13.90 4.64 -3.62
C ASP A 127 13.12 4.70 -4.94
N ALA A 128 13.64 5.45 -5.92
CA ALA A 128 13.05 5.56 -7.26
C ALA A 128 12.96 4.23 -8.02
N ARG A 129 13.66 3.17 -7.58
CA ARG A 129 13.69 1.88 -8.28
C ARG A 129 12.41 1.07 -8.08
N GLN A 130 11.58 1.47 -7.12
CA GLN A 130 10.37 0.76 -6.72
C GLN A 130 9.13 1.59 -7.05
N GLU A 131 7.97 0.93 -7.10
CA GLU A 131 6.69 1.61 -7.28
C GLU A 131 6.16 2.02 -5.93
N TRP A 132 5.65 3.25 -5.85
CA TRP A 132 5.11 3.78 -4.62
C TRP A 132 3.72 4.35 -4.85
N ASN A 133 2.77 4.00 -4.01
CA ASN A 133 1.51 4.71 -3.90
C ASN A 133 1.73 5.86 -2.92
N VAL A 134 1.74 7.08 -3.44
CA VAL A 134 1.93 8.28 -2.66
C VAL A 134 0.57 8.80 -2.23
N ARG A 135 0.43 9.12 -0.95
CA ARG A 135 -0.74 9.75 -0.36
C ARG A 135 -0.31 10.99 0.40
N LEU A 136 -1.01 12.10 0.17
CA LEU A 136 -0.82 13.34 0.88
C LEU A 136 -2.13 13.74 1.55
N GLU A 137 -2.06 13.99 2.84
CA GLU A 137 -3.18 14.41 3.67
C GLU A 137 -2.70 15.45 4.69
N PRO A 138 -3.56 16.37 5.11
CA PRO A 138 -3.24 17.28 6.19
C PRO A 138 -3.30 16.54 7.53
N MET A 139 -2.70 17.12 8.58
CA MET A 139 -2.59 16.45 9.89
C MET A 139 -3.96 16.12 10.51
N ASP A 140 -4.97 16.92 10.17
CA ASP A 140 -6.37 16.83 10.56
C ASP A 140 -7.21 15.95 9.62
N ALA A 141 -6.61 15.34 8.60
CA ALA A 141 -7.23 14.41 7.64
C ALA A 141 -8.50 14.96 6.93
N HIS A 142 -8.63 16.28 6.79
CA HIS A 142 -9.82 16.92 6.20
C HIS A 142 -9.92 16.79 4.68
N TRP A 143 -8.83 16.46 4.00
CA TRP A 143 -8.80 16.18 2.57
C TRP A 143 -7.68 15.18 2.27
N ARG A 144 -7.75 14.50 1.13
CA ARG A 144 -6.70 13.57 0.73
C ARG A 144 -6.50 13.59 -0.77
N ILE A 145 -5.25 13.54 -1.20
CA ILE A 145 -4.88 13.33 -2.59
C ILE A 145 -3.85 12.22 -2.68
N SER A 146 -3.87 11.47 -3.76
CA SER A 146 -2.99 10.34 -3.98
C SER A 146 -2.49 10.29 -5.42
N GLY A 147 -1.37 9.63 -5.63
CA GLY A 147 -0.82 9.38 -6.95
C GLY A 147 0.06 8.16 -6.92
N ARG A 148 0.18 7.49 -8.07
CA ARG A 148 1.08 6.35 -8.23
C ARG A 148 2.38 6.84 -8.85
N LEU A 149 3.49 6.57 -8.18
CA LEU A 149 4.83 6.82 -8.66
C LEU A 149 5.38 5.53 -9.30
N PRO A 150 5.55 5.49 -10.63
CA PRO A 150 6.14 4.35 -11.32
C PRO A 150 7.65 4.26 -11.11
N ARG A 151 8.23 3.07 -11.30
CA ARG A 151 9.68 2.85 -11.22
C ARG A 151 10.41 3.77 -12.18
N GLY A 152 11.50 4.38 -11.72
CA GLY A 152 12.35 5.27 -12.49
C GLY A 152 11.81 6.69 -12.68
N GLN A 153 10.62 7.00 -12.16
CA GLN A 153 10.12 8.38 -12.15
C GLN A 153 10.50 9.08 -10.85
N HIS A 154 10.83 10.37 -10.96
CA HIS A 154 11.18 11.23 -9.82
C HIS A 154 10.06 12.21 -9.44
N ALA A 155 8.95 12.17 -10.18
CA ALA A 155 7.80 13.05 -9.97
C ALA A 155 6.50 12.31 -10.20
N VAL A 156 5.47 12.67 -9.44
CA VAL A 156 4.12 12.12 -9.54
C VAL A 156 3.10 13.24 -9.33
N ALA A 157 2.07 13.26 -10.17
CA ALA A 157 0.91 14.11 -9.95
C ALA A 157 -0.01 13.44 -8.91
N LEU A 158 -0.34 14.19 -7.87
CA LEU A 158 -1.27 13.81 -6.82
C LEU A 158 -2.62 14.43 -7.11
N GLN A 159 -3.64 13.58 -7.19
CA GLN A 159 -5.02 13.96 -7.48
C GLN A 159 -5.98 13.31 -6.48
N PRO A 160 -7.21 13.82 -6.31
CA PRO A 160 -8.23 13.16 -5.50
C PRO A 160 -8.51 11.75 -6.03
N ALA A 161 -8.65 10.76 -5.15
CA ALA A 161 -8.82 9.35 -5.53
C ALA A 161 -10.12 9.07 -6.30
N MET A 162 -11.13 9.92 -6.15
CA MET A 162 -12.39 9.83 -6.91
C MET A 162 -12.21 10.40 -8.32
N GLN A 163 -11.69 9.58 -9.24
CA GLN A 163 -11.87 9.79 -10.67
C GLN A 163 -13.25 9.25 -11.05
N ASP A 164 -14.20 10.13 -11.40
CA ASP A 164 -15.42 9.71 -12.08
C ASP A 164 -15.03 9.01 -13.39
N PRO A 165 -15.53 7.81 -13.70
CA PRO A 165 -15.59 7.34 -15.07
C PRO A 165 -16.60 8.22 -15.80
N GLY A 166 -16.09 9.12 -16.65
CA GLY A 166 -16.92 9.90 -17.58
C GLY A 166 -17.54 9.04 -18.67
#